data_AF-A0A847YLU0-F1
#
_entry.id   AF-A0A847YLU0-F1
#
_cell.length_a   1.000
_cell.length_b   1.000
_cell.length_c   1.000
_cell.angle_alpha   90.00
_cell.angle_beta   90.00
_cell.angle_gamma   90.00
#
_symmetry.space_group_name_H-M   'P 1'
#
loop_
_entity.id
_entity.type
_entity.pdbx_description
1 polymer ?
#
loop_
_entity_poly.entity_id
_entity_poly.type
_entity_poly.pdbx_seq_one_letter_code
_entity_poly.pdbx_strand_id
1 'polypeptide(L)' 'MKKTLDLRGYSCPIPLLRTRDALMTCDDLTVLIDEPAARENILKFAAAQHYQAECVDGNGEWTLHIVKS' A
#
# COMPACT_ATOMS: atom_id res chain seq x y z
N MET A 1 -8.03 13.66 -0.72
CA MET A 1 -6.62 14.10 -0.86
C MET A 1 -5.80 12.93 -1.38
N LYS A 2 -5.00 13.13 -2.43
CA LYS A 2 -4.07 12.13 -2.94
C LYS A 2 -2.78 12.17 -2.14
N LYS A 3 -2.30 11.02 -1.67
CA LYS A 3 -1.04 10.90 -0.92
C LYS A 3 -0.16 9.82 -1.53
N THR A 4 1.15 9.99 -1.42
CA THR A 4 2.12 8.97 -1.82
C THR A 4 3.03 8.65 -0.63
N LEU A 5 3.29 7.37 -0.40
CA LEU A 5 4.25 6.87 0.57
C LEU A 5 5.32 6.06 -0.13
N ASP A 6 6.57 6.43 0.06
CA ASP A 6 7.71 5.60 -0.31
C ASP A 6 8.14 4.77 0.91
N LEU A 7 7.95 3.46 0.82
CA LEU A 7 8.21 2.49 1.86
C LEU A 7 9.17 1.39 1.40
N ARG A 8 9.93 1.65 0.34
CA ARG A 8 11.03 0.78 -0.08
C ARG A 8 12.12 0.72 1.00
N GLY A 9 12.80 -0.41 1.11
CA GLY A 9 13.79 -0.69 2.16
C GLY A 9 13.18 -0.98 3.54
N TYR A 10 11.85 -0.98 3.67
CA TYR A 10 11.17 -1.37 4.90
C TYR A 10 10.51 -2.73 4.75
N SER A 11 10.82 -3.65 5.66
CA SER A 11 10.12 -4.94 5.75
C SER A 11 8.87 -4.83 6.63
N CYS A 12 7.94 -5.77 6.45
CA CYS A 12 6.80 -5.93 7.35
C CYS A 12 7.22 -6.00 8.84
N PRO A 13 6.44 -5.40 9.76
CA PRO A 13 5.09 -4.85 9.55
C PRO A 13 5.05 -3.35 9.18
N ILE A 14 6.20 -2.69 8.97
CA ILE A 14 6.25 -1.23 8.82
C ILE A 14 5.41 -0.71 7.64
N PRO A 15 5.52 -1.27 6.41
CA PRO A 15 4.72 -0.80 5.28
C PRO A 15 3.20 -0.90 5.52
N LEU A 16 2.75 -1.97 6.15
CA LEU A 16 1.33 -2.20 6.46
C LEU A 16 0.80 -1.15 7.42
N LEU A 17 1.50 -0.89 8.53
CA LEU A 17 1.08 0.07 9.54
C LEU A 17 1.00 1.49 8.97
N ARG A 18 2.03 1.92 8.24
CA ARG A 18 2.05 3.27 7.62
C ARG A 18 0.96 3.44 6.56
N THR A 19 0.69 2.38 5.78
CA THR A 19 -0.39 2.39 4.80
C THR A 19 -1.75 2.55 5.46
N ARG A 20 -2.03 1.78 6.52
CA ARG A 20 -3.26 1.90 7.31
C ARG A 20 -3.40 3.30 7.89
N ASP A 21 -2.33 3.82 8.50
CA ASP A 21 -2.38 5.12 9.16
C ASP A 21 -2.58 6.27 8.16
N ALA A 22 -1.98 6.19 6.97
CA ALA A 22 -2.25 7.15 5.90
C ALA A 22 -3.70 7.08 5.42
N LEU A 23 -4.25 5.89 5.22
CA LEU A 23 -5.65 5.69 4.86
C LEU A 23 -6.63 6.15 5.95
N MET A 24 -6.21 6.43 7.19
CA MET A 24 -7.11 7.12 8.13
C MET A 24 -7.37 8.60 7.75
N THR A 25 -6.47 9.20 6.96
CA THR A 25 -6.47 10.64 6.65
C THR A 25 -6.62 10.97 5.16
N CYS A 26 -6.58 9.96 4.29
CA CYS A 26 -6.75 10.12 2.85
C CYS A 26 -7.56 8.96 2.27
N ASP A 27 -8.15 9.20 1.10
CA ASP A 27 -9.02 8.26 0.40
C ASP A 27 -8.39 7.75 -0.91
N ASP A 28 -7.28 8.36 -1.35
CA ASP A 28 -6.49 7.98 -2.52
C ASP A 28 -5.01 7.97 -2.09
N LEU A 29 -4.42 6.77 -2.07
CA LEU A 29 -3.07 6.51 -1.59
C LEU A 29 -2.27 5.71 -2.61
N THR A 30 -1.08 6.19 -2.95
CA THR A 30 -0.07 5.43 -3.68
C THR A 30 1.03 4.96 -2.71
N VAL A 31 1.41 3.70 -2.75
CA VAL A 31 2.47 3.12 -1.89
C VAL A 31 3.53 2.46 -2.75
N LEU A 32 4.79 2.85 -2.58
CA LEU A 32 5.95 2.23 -3.22
C LEU A 32 6.62 1.27 -2.23
N ILE A 33 6.87 0.04 -2.65
CA ILE A 33 7.49 -1.03 -1.84
C ILE A 33 8.40 -1.89 -2.70
N ASP A 34 9.34 -2.60 -2.08
CA ASP A 34 10.32 -3.49 -2.72
C ASP A 34 10.36 -4.88 -2.06
N GLU A 35 9.36 -5.20 -1.24
CA GLU A 35 9.30 -6.42 -0.45
C GLU A 35 8.00 -7.20 -0.72
N PRO A 36 8.06 -8.48 -1.13
CA PRO A 36 6.88 -9.27 -1.49
C PRO A 36 5.86 -9.44 -0.36
N ALA A 37 6.29 -9.63 0.89
CA ALA A 37 5.37 -9.80 2.01
C ALA A 37 4.63 -8.50 2.34
N ALA A 38 5.27 -7.34 2.22
CA ALA A 38 4.63 -6.03 2.32
C ALA A 38 3.52 -5.88 1.28
N ARG A 39 3.78 -6.27 0.03
CA ARG A 39 2.79 -6.25 -1.05
C ARG A 39 1.58 -7.10 -0.71
N GLU A 40 1.80 -8.36 -0.34
CA GLU A 40 0.72 -9.30 -0.04
C GLU A 40 -0.12 -8.84 1.17
N ASN A 41 0.54 -8.38 2.23
CA ASN A 41 -0.14 -7.93 3.44
C ASN A 41 -0.97 -6.66 3.21
N ILE A 42 -0.46 -5.70 2.43
CA ILE A 42 -1.21 -4.47 2.11
C ILE A 42 -2.42 -4.79 1.22
N LEU A 43 -2.27 -5.66 0.21
CA LEU A 43 -3.38 -6.06 -0.65
C LEU A 43 -4.46 -6.83 0.13
N LYS A 44 -4.07 -7.75 1.02
CA LYS A 44 -5.00 -8.45 1.91
C LYS A 44 -5.76 -7.48 2.82
N PHE A 45 -5.06 -6.49 3.39
CA PHE A 45 -5.68 -5.44 4.19
C PHE A 45 -6.68 -4.62 3.38
N ALA A 46 -6.29 -4.14 2.19
CA ALA A 46 -7.19 -3.35 1.34
C ALA A 46 -8.46 -4.13 0.97
N ALA A 47 -8.31 -5.41 0.61
CA ALA A 47 -9.44 -6.29 0.32
C ALA A 47 -10.35 -6.50 1.54
N ALA A 48 -9.78 -6.74 2.73
CA ALA A 48 -10.54 -6.90 3.97
C ALA A 48 -11.33 -5.64 4.37
N GLN A 49 -10.84 -4.46 3.99
CA GLN A 49 -11.52 -3.18 4.20
C GLN A 49 -12.48 -2.80 3.06
N HIS A 50 -12.65 -3.64 2.04
CA HIS A 50 -13.43 -3.35 0.84
C HIS A 50 -12.94 -2.11 0.05
N TYR A 51 -11.64 -1.82 0.11
CA TYR A 51 -11.00 -0.79 -0.70
C TYR A 51 -10.66 -1.34 -2.09
N GLN A 52 -10.66 -0.46 -3.09
CA GLN A 52 -10.12 -0.77 -4.41
C GLN A 52 -8.59 -0.69 -4.33
N ALA A 53 -7.89 -1.71 -4.84
CA ALA A 53 -6.44 -1.72 -4.86
C ALA A 53 -5.91 -2.28 -6.20
N GLU A 54 -5.03 -1.51 -6.84
CA GLU A 54 -4.30 -1.91 -8.03
C GLU A 54 -2.80 -2.02 -7.71
N CYS A 55 -2.13 -2.98 -8.34
CA CYS A 55 -0.71 -3.24 -8.13
C CYS A 55 0.00 -3.25 -9.49
N VAL A 56 1.04 -2.44 -9.62
CA VAL A 56 1.92 -2.42 -10.79
C VAL A 56 3.28 -2.98 -10.37
N ASP A 57 3.73 -4.02 -11.07
CA ASP A 57 5.06 -4.60 -10.89
C ASP A 57 6.09 -3.84 -11.73
N GLY A 58 7.20 -3.48 -11.10
CA GLY A 58 8.34 -2.77 -11.66
C GLY A 58 9.65 -3.52 -11.42
N ASN A 59 9.70 -4.83 -11.67
CA ASN A 59 10.93 -5.64 -11.61
C ASN A 59 11.57 -5.68 -10.21
N GLY A 60 10.80 -6.12 -9.23
CA GLY A 60 11.22 -6.22 -7.82
C GLY A 60 10.82 -5.03 -6.95
N GLU A 61 10.30 -3.97 -7.56
CA GLU A 61 9.55 -2.92 -6.88
C GLU A 61 8.07 -3.01 -7.27
N TRP A 62 7.17 -2.64 -6.37
CA TRP A 62 5.73 -2.57 -6.62
C TRP A 62 5.19 -1.20 -6.26
N THR A 63 4.27 -0.72 -7.10
CA THR A 63 3.45 0.46 -6.83
C THR A 63 2.02 0.01 -6.58
N LEU A 64 1.51 0.26 -5.37
CA LEU A 64 0.14 -0.01 -4.99
C LEU A 64 -0.68 1.28 -5.05
N HIS A 65 -1.77 1.29 -5.80
CA HIS A 65 -2.75 2.35 -5.80
C HIS A 65 -3.98 1.88 -5.03
N ILE A 66 -4.31 2.53 -3.92
CA ILE A 66 -5.40 2.14 -3.03
C ILE A 66 -6.38 3.31 -2.92
N VAL A 67 -7.65 3.04 -3.23
CA VAL A 67 -8.74 4.00 -3.17
C VAL A 67 -9.84 3.46 -2.25
N LYS A 68 -10.29 4.28 -1.30
CA LYS A 68 -11.46 3.92 -0.49
C LYS A 68 -12.72 4.01 -1.34
N SER A 69 -13.53 2.96 -1.28
CA SER A 69 -14.89 2.94 -1.83
C SER A 69 -15.84 3.81 -1.02
#